data_AF-A0A382Y5U5-F1
#
_entry.id   AF-A0A382Y5U5-F1
#
_cell.length_a   1.000
_cell.length_b   1.000
_cell.length_c   1.000
_cell.angle_alpha   90.00
_cell.angle_beta   90.00
_cell.angle_gamma   90.00
#
_symmetry.space_group_name_H-M   'P 1'
#
loop_
_entity.id
_entity.type
_entity.pdbx_description
1 polymer ?
#
loop_
_entity_poly.entity_id
_entity_poly.type
_entity_poly.pdbx_seq_one_letter_code
_entity_poly.pdbx_strand_id
1 'polypeptide(L)'
;MKLRLNIKLLFPLSIQIIFLIWIANLGLGVLKYEPMYYIQKIRWAQQFYLIPGLGNLFVCYGLDSGHFLQLALLDSIPFISRSFWNFSGYLLSLGFLYFFVMPLFYLLNDKRRLLLSDIMKLLFTPILIHNCFYMHPGVGTDLPVFIFGSILAVEMFKIFFESEENLNIILICVFLGFSSKMSFLPTAALSIVALSVVYFRSIGNVFRKHKLTILLVILAFSLQIHRNIMLTGYPLYPFEHISVPVKWRMDK
;
A
#
# COMPACT_ATOMS: atom_id res chain seq x y z
N MET A 1 26.49 -17.29 22.32
CA MET A 1 26.26 -16.25 21.30
C MET A 1 25.83 -14.96 22.01
N LYS A 2 26.75 -14.02 22.29
CA LYS A 2 26.40 -12.73 22.92
C LYS A 2 25.80 -11.82 21.83
N LEU A 3 24.48 -11.62 21.84
CA LEU A 3 23.84 -10.56 21.07
C LEU A 3 24.40 -9.22 21.58
N ARG A 4 25.41 -8.66 20.91
CA ARG A 4 25.80 -7.26 21.12
C ARG A 4 24.74 -6.40 20.45
N LEU A 5 23.68 -6.05 21.18
CA LEU A 5 22.74 -5.03 20.72
C LEU A 5 23.51 -3.71 20.56
N ASN A 6 23.60 -3.21 19.33
CA ASN A 6 24.22 -1.93 19.05
C ASN A 6 23.36 -0.84 19.71
N ILE A 7 23.89 -0.14 20.70
CA ILE A 7 23.17 0.90 21.47
C ILE A 7 22.56 1.96 20.54
N LYS A 8 23.17 2.20 19.39
CA LYS A 8 22.64 3.10 18.37
C LYS A 8 21.27 2.66 17.83
N LEU A 9 21.04 1.35 17.66
CA LEU A 9 19.78 0.79 17.18
C LEU A 9 18.69 0.73 18.27
N LEU A 10 19.05 0.81 19.56
CA LEU A 10 18.07 0.83 20.65
C LEU A 10 17.20 2.08 20.61
N PHE A 11 17.77 3.21 20.23
CA PHE A 11 17.05 4.50 20.18
C PHE A 11 15.93 4.55 19.12
N PRO A 12 16.14 4.24 17.83
CA PRO A 12 15.04 4.22 16.87
C PRO A 12 14.02 3.12 17.20
N LEU A 13 14.48 1.99 17.74
CA LEU A 13 13.59 0.91 18.15
C LEU A 13 12.66 1.35 19.29
N SER A 14 13.19 2.05 20.30
CA SER A 14 12.37 2.53 21.41
C SER A 14 11.33 3.57 20.95
N ILE A 15 11.72 4.48 20.06
CA ILE A 15 10.77 5.43 19.45
C ILE A 15 9.68 4.70 18.67
N GLN A 16 10.06 3.72 17.83
CA GLN A 16 9.07 2.93 17.09
C GLN A 16 8.13 2.17 18.02
N ILE A 17 8.62 1.61 19.13
CA ILE A 17 7.80 0.95 20.14
C ILE A 17 6.82 1.93 20.78
N ILE A 18 7.24 3.17 21.07
CA ILE A 18 6.35 4.22 21.59
C ILE A 18 5.22 4.51 20.58
N PHE A 19 5.53 4.67 19.29
CA PHE A 19 4.49 4.85 18.26
C PHE A 19 3.57 3.64 18.15
N LEU A 20 4.12 2.42 18.17
CA LEU A 20 3.33 1.19 18.13
C LEU A 20 2.34 1.13 19.31
N ILE A 21 2.80 1.42 20.53
CA ILE A 21 1.94 1.43 21.72
C ILE A 21 0.89 2.54 21.60
N TRP A 22 1.28 3.74 21.17
CA TRP A 22 0.35 4.86 21.04
C TRP A 22 -0.76 4.57 20.01
N ILE A 23 -0.39 4.09 18.82
CA ILE A 23 -1.34 3.73 17.76
C ILE A 23 -2.23 2.57 18.22
N ALA A 24 -1.66 1.54 18.86
CA ALA A 24 -2.46 0.42 19.39
C ALA A 24 -3.49 0.88 20.43
N ASN A 25 -3.16 1.86 21.28
CA ASN A 25 -4.11 2.44 22.23
C ASN A 25 -5.23 3.23 21.53
N LEU A 26 -4.93 3.96 20.45
CA LEU A 26 -5.97 4.61 19.64
C LEU A 26 -6.92 3.59 19.00
N GLY A 27 -6.42 2.40 18.67
CA GLY A 27 -7.21 1.29 18.13
C GLY A 27 -8.25 0.70 19.08
N LEU A 28 -8.21 1.05 20.38
CA LEU A 28 -9.26 0.71 21.36
C LEU A 28 -10.51 1.58 21.21
N GLY A 29 -10.46 2.63 20.40
CA GLY A 29 -11.59 3.50 20.11
C GLY A 29 -12.65 2.88 19.20
N VAL A 30 -13.69 3.66 18.91
CA VAL A 30 -14.76 3.28 17.97
C VAL A 30 -14.21 3.28 16.54
N LEU A 31 -14.62 2.29 15.75
CA LEU A 31 -14.31 2.22 14.32
C LEU A 31 -14.76 3.51 13.63
N LYS A 32 -13.84 4.17 12.92
CA LYS A 32 -14.14 5.35 12.12
C LYS A 32 -15.01 4.96 10.93
N TYR A 33 -15.76 5.93 10.40
CA TYR A 33 -16.80 5.72 9.40
C TYR A 33 -16.28 4.90 8.21
N GLU A 34 -16.90 3.74 7.98
CA GLU A 34 -16.66 2.91 6.80
C GLU A 34 -17.89 2.95 5.90
N PRO A 35 -17.73 3.09 4.57
CA PRO A 35 -18.80 2.80 3.64
C PRO A 35 -19.41 1.44 3.95
N MET A 36 -20.74 1.38 3.94
CA MET A 36 -21.50 0.22 4.42
C MET A 36 -20.93 -1.09 3.87
N TYR A 37 -20.50 -1.11 2.60
CA TYR A 37 -20.10 -2.29 1.81
C TYR A 37 -18.74 -2.93 2.18
N TYR A 38 -17.86 -2.27 2.93
CA TYR A 38 -16.51 -2.80 3.16
C TYR A 38 -16.52 -4.10 3.97
N ILE A 39 -17.29 -4.15 5.06
CA ILE A 39 -17.36 -5.33 5.92
C ILE A 39 -17.99 -6.50 5.19
N GLN A 40 -19.05 -6.27 4.39
CA GLN A 40 -19.71 -7.35 3.64
C GLN A 40 -18.80 -7.88 2.54
N LYS A 41 -17.95 -7.06 1.91
CA LYS A 41 -16.94 -7.57 0.96
C LYS A 41 -15.95 -8.49 1.63
N ILE A 42 -15.46 -8.12 2.81
CA ILE A 42 -14.49 -8.94 3.54
C ILE A 42 -15.16 -10.23 4.01
N ARG A 43 -16.35 -10.16 4.62
CA ARG A 43 -17.12 -11.35 5.05
C ARG A 43 -17.46 -12.26 3.88
N TRP A 44 -17.81 -11.70 2.72
CA TRP A 44 -18.04 -12.47 1.51
C TRP A 44 -16.78 -13.25 1.11
N ALA A 45 -15.63 -12.58 1.05
CA ALA A 45 -14.36 -13.21 0.70
C ALA A 45 -13.89 -14.28 1.69
N GLN A 46 -14.35 -14.24 2.95
CA GLN A 46 -14.09 -15.29 3.95
C GLN A 46 -14.96 -16.53 3.75
N GLN A 47 -16.21 -16.34 3.31
CA GLN A 47 -17.22 -17.39 3.28
C GLN A 47 -17.39 -18.04 1.90
N PHE A 48 -17.11 -17.28 0.84
CA PHE A 48 -17.40 -17.66 -0.53
C PHE A 48 -16.17 -17.52 -1.42
N TYR A 49 -16.12 -18.38 -2.44
CA TYR A 49 -15.15 -18.27 -3.52
C TYR A 49 -15.45 -17.08 -4.43
N LEU A 50 -14.52 -16.79 -5.35
CA LEU A 50 -14.69 -15.75 -6.36
C LEU A 50 -15.80 -16.14 -7.36
N ILE A 51 -16.97 -15.50 -7.26
CA ILE A 51 -18.11 -15.78 -8.13
C ILE A 51 -18.06 -14.87 -9.38
N PRO A 52 -18.16 -15.42 -10.61
CA PRO A 52 -18.27 -14.63 -11.82
C PRO A 52 -19.51 -13.72 -11.80
N GLY A 53 -19.34 -12.43 -12.06
CA GLY A 53 -20.41 -11.45 -12.16
C GLY A 53 -20.98 -10.99 -10.82
N LEU A 54 -20.28 -11.21 -9.71
CA LEU A 54 -20.73 -10.79 -8.36
C LEU A 54 -21.12 -9.31 -8.29
N GLY A 55 -20.51 -8.45 -9.11
CA GLY A 55 -20.88 -7.03 -9.17
C GLY A 55 -22.33 -6.79 -9.65
N ASN A 56 -22.95 -7.73 -10.37
CA ASN A 56 -24.37 -7.66 -10.75
C ASN A 56 -25.32 -7.81 -9.56
N LEU A 57 -24.89 -8.47 -8.48
CA LEU A 57 -25.69 -8.61 -7.27
C LEU A 57 -25.75 -7.28 -6.51
N PHE A 58 -24.61 -6.61 -6.42
CA PHE A 58 -24.48 -5.29 -5.82
C PHE A 58 -23.20 -4.63 -6.31
N VAL A 59 -23.34 -3.43 -6.88
CA VAL A 59 -22.27 -2.70 -7.58
C VAL A 59 -20.97 -2.58 -6.78
N CYS A 60 -21.08 -2.41 -5.45
CA CYS A 60 -19.92 -2.27 -4.58
C CYS A 60 -19.05 -3.53 -4.51
N TYR A 61 -19.60 -4.73 -4.75
CA TYR A 61 -18.79 -5.94 -4.88
C TYR A 61 -17.87 -5.90 -6.10
N GLY A 62 -18.26 -5.18 -7.15
CA GLY A 62 -17.44 -4.96 -8.34
C GLY A 62 -16.29 -3.98 -8.14
N LEU A 63 -16.40 -3.04 -7.19
CA LEU A 63 -15.36 -2.02 -6.96
C LEU A 63 -14.00 -2.65 -6.62
N ASP A 64 -12.95 -2.25 -7.32
CA ASP A 64 -11.66 -2.90 -7.15
C ASP A 64 -10.93 -2.46 -5.87
N SER A 65 -10.62 -3.42 -4.99
CA SER A 65 -9.62 -3.28 -3.93
C SER A 65 -9.15 -4.63 -3.41
N GLY A 66 -7.87 -4.90 -3.54
CA GLY A 66 -7.20 -6.10 -3.05
C GLY A 66 -7.03 -6.13 -1.53
N HIS A 67 -7.10 -4.97 -0.85
CA HIS A 67 -6.90 -4.94 0.60
C HIS A 67 -8.03 -5.68 1.35
N PHE A 68 -9.26 -5.73 0.81
CA PHE A 68 -10.34 -6.48 1.42
C PHE A 68 -10.06 -7.99 1.44
N LEU A 69 -9.40 -8.52 0.40
CA LEU A 69 -8.95 -9.91 0.38
C LEU A 69 -7.83 -10.17 1.37
N GLN A 70 -6.89 -9.23 1.49
CA GLN A 70 -5.83 -9.31 2.49
C GLN A 70 -6.42 -9.35 3.91
N LEU A 71 -7.43 -8.53 4.20
CA LEU A 71 -8.13 -8.55 5.48
C LEU A 71 -8.90 -9.85 5.70
N ALA A 72 -9.58 -10.36 4.68
CA ALA A 72 -10.26 -11.66 4.75
C ALA A 72 -9.28 -12.78 5.15
N LEU A 73 -8.09 -12.78 4.54
CA LEU A 73 -7.02 -13.72 4.86
C LEU A 73 -6.50 -13.53 6.29
N LEU A 74 -6.19 -12.30 6.70
CA LEU A 74 -5.63 -12.02 8.02
C LEU A 74 -6.58 -12.42 9.16
N ASP A 75 -7.88 -12.18 9.00
CA ASP A 75 -8.89 -12.57 9.99
C ASP A 75 -9.11 -14.09 10.05
N SER A 76 -8.68 -14.83 9.02
CA SER A 76 -8.75 -16.30 8.98
C SER A 76 -7.58 -16.97 9.70
N ILE A 77 -6.58 -16.20 10.16
CA ILE A 77 -5.39 -16.73 10.84
C ILE A 77 -5.66 -16.83 12.35
N PRO A 78 -5.56 -18.03 12.99
CA PRO A 78 -6.00 -18.25 14.38
C PRO A 78 -5.39 -17.32 15.46
N PHE A 79 -4.20 -16.76 15.21
CA PHE A 79 -3.49 -15.92 16.18
C PHE A 79 -3.63 -14.41 15.90
N ILE A 80 -4.26 -14.03 14.80
CA ILE A 80 -4.50 -12.63 14.45
C ILE A 80 -5.94 -12.30 14.82
N SER A 81 -6.12 -11.66 15.97
CA SER A 81 -7.44 -11.18 16.39
C SER A 81 -7.66 -9.73 15.95
N ARG A 82 -8.90 -9.40 15.59
CA ARG A 82 -9.35 -8.03 15.28
C ARG A 82 -8.50 -7.35 14.19
N SER A 83 -8.15 -8.11 13.15
CA SER A 83 -7.41 -7.61 11.98
C SER A 83 -8.03 -6.33 11.41
N PHE A 84 -9.35 -6.23 11.40
CA PHE A 84 -10.12 -5.05 10.99
C PHE A 84 -9.79 -3.78 11.78
N TRP A 85 -9.70 -3.86 13.12
CA TRP A 85 -9.45 -2.70 13.98
C TRP A 85 -8.01 -2.20 13.86
N ASN A 86 -7.08 -3.10 13.56
CA ASN A 86 -5.65 -2.83 13.60
C ASN A 86 -5.01 -2.57 12.22
N PHE A 87 -5.74 -2.78 11.13
CA PHE A 87 -5.17 -2.65 9.78
C PHE A 87 -4.57 -1.27 9.48
N SER A 88 -5.35 -0.20 9.70
CA SER A 88 -4.85 1.17 9.62
C SER A 88 -3.69 1.41 10.58
N GLY A 89 -3.69 0.76 11.75
CA GLY A 89 -2.60 0.83 12.72
C GLY A 89 -1.28 0.26 12.18
N TYR A 90 -1.32 -0.87 11.46
CA TYR A 90 -0.14 -1.44 10.80
C TYR A 90 0.43 -0.50 9.73
N LEU A 91 -0.42 0.12 8.93
CA LEU A 91 -0.04 1.09 7.91
C LEU A 91 0.54 2.37 8.50
N LEU A 92 -0.08 2.90 9.56
CA LEU A 92 0.43 4.06 10.29
C LEU A 92 1.78 3.74 10.94
N SER A 93 1.93 2.55 11.53
CA SER A 93 3.19 2.12 12.16
C SER A 93 4.32 2.00 11.14
N LEU A 94 4.04 1.48 9.94
CA LEU A 94 4.97 1.49 8.80
C LEU A 94 5.30 2.93 8.38
N GLY A 95 4.28 3.79 8.33
CA GLY A 95 4.42 5.21 8.04
C GLY A 95 5.36 5.90 9.02
N PHE A 96 5.16 5.79 10.33
CA PHE A 96 6.05 6.40 11.33
C PHE A 96 7.46 5.85 11.26
N LEU A 97 7.62 4.54 11.03
CA LEU A 97 8.93 3.94 10.86
C LEU A 97 9.70 4.62 9.72
N TYR A 98 9.06 4.73 8.55
CA TYR A 98 9.70 5.25 7.34
C TYR A 98 9.83 6.78 7.32
N PHE A 99 8.78 7.51 7.68
CA PHE A 99 8.68 8.96 7.55
C PHE A 99 9.24 9.73 8.75
N PHE A 100 9.31 9.11 9.93
CA PHE A 100 9.76 9.79 11.15
C PHE A 100 10.99 9.12 11.77
N VAL A 101 10.90 7.84 12.13
CA VAL A 101 11.95 7.16 12.91
C VAL A 101 13.25 7.01 12.11
N MET A 102 13.18 6.55 10.86
CA MET A 102 14.35 6.42 9.99
C MET A 102 15.08 7.74 9.74
N PRO A 103 14.43 8.83 9.26
CA PRO A 103 15.12 10.09 9.03
C PRO A 103 15.63 10.73 10.33
N LEU A 104 14.88 10.63 11.44
CA LEU A 104 15.36 11.11 12.74
C LEU A 104 16.62 10.37 13.21
N PHE A 105 16.66 9.05 13.02
CA PHE A 105 17.83 8.25 13.31
C PHE A 105 19.05 8.69 12.49
N TYR A 106 18.88 8.96 11.19
CA TYR A 106 19.98 9.42 10.34
C TYR A 106 20.44 10.83 10.73
N LEU A 107 19.51 11.72 11.11
CA LEU A 107 19.84 13.08 11.55
C LEU A 107 20.61 13.10 12.88
N LEU A 108 20.30 12.17 13.80
CA LEU A 108 20.89 12.13 15.13
C LEU A 108 22.17 11.30 15.22
N ASN A 109 22.33 10.26 14.40
CA ASN A 109 23.33 9.22 14.65
C ASN A 109 24.47 9.17 13.63
N ASP A 110 24.43 10.02 12.60
CA ASP A 110 25.22 9.77 11.42
C ASP A 110 26.15 10.89 10.96
N LYS A 111 27.30 10.46 10.44
CA LYS A 111 28.34 11.27 9.79
C LYS A 111 28.01 11.53 8.31
N ARG A 112 26.90 11.00 7.80
CA ARG A 112 26.45 11.23 6.42
C ARG A 112 25.86 12.62 6.28
N ARG A 113 25.99 13.16 5.07
CA ARG A 113 25.29 14.37 4.66
C ARG A 113 23.78 14.11 4.69
N LEU A 114 23.03 14.99 5.35
CA LEU A 114 21.57 14.96 5.34
C LEU A 114 21.08 15.10 3.89
N LEU A 115 20.25 14.16 3.45
CA LEU A 115 19.63 14.16 2.13
C LEU A 115 18.32 14.98 2.18
N LEU A 116 17.95 15.61 1.06
CA LEU A 116 16.68 16.35 0.96
C LEU A 116 15.49 15.40 1.09
N SER A 117 15.63 14.15 0.65
CA SER A 117 14.62 13.10 0.80
C SER A 117 14.34 12.78 2.27
N ASP A 118 15.31 12.93 3.18
CA ASP A 118 15.07 12.74 4.61
C ASP A 118 14.26 13.88 5.21
N ILE A 119 14.43 15.11 4.72
CA ILE A 119 13.58 16.25 5.07
C ILE A 119 12.17 16.04 4.51
N MET A 120 12.06 15.62 3.24
CA MET A 120 10.78 15.31 2.59
C MET A 120 9.99 14.25 3.36
N LYS A 121 10.66 13.20 3.86
CA LYS A 121 10.04 12.18 4.71
C LYS A 121 9.41 12.80 5.96
N LEU A 122 10.13 13.67 6.66
CA LEU A 122 9.65 14.32 7.87
C LEU A 122 8.41 15.19 7.62
N LEU A 123 8.28 15.80 6.44
CA LEU A 123 7.10 16.59 6.05
C LEU A 123 5.80 15.77 5.97
N PHE A 124 5.87 14.45 5.80
CA PHE A 124 4.69 13.58 5.86
C PHE A 124 4.22 13.29 7.30
N THR A 125 5.03 13.59 8.32
CA THR A 125 4.71 13.28 9.73
C THR A 125 3.43 13.95 10.24
N PRO A 126 3.17 15.25 10.01
CA PRO A 126 1.91 15.88 10.43
C PRO A 126 0.68 15.21 9.80
N ILE A 127 0.79 14.77 8.55
CA ILE A 127 -0.30 14.08 7.85
C ILE A 127 -0.53 12.69 8.46
N LEU A 128 0.52 11.97 8.86
CA LEU A 128 0.38 10.71 9.60
C LEU A 128 -0.35 10.91 10.93
N ILE A 129 0.05 11.92 11.71
CA ILE A 129 -0.59 12.26 12.99
C ILE A 129 -2.07 12.58 12.77
N HIS A 130 -2.41 13.35 11.74
CA HIS A 130 -3.80 13.61 11.38
C HIS A 130 -4.58 12.31 11.11
N ASN A 131 -4.00 11.39 10.34
CA ASN A 131 -4.62 10.10 10.02
C ASN A 131 -4.79 9.19 11.24
N CYS A 132 -3.96 9.30 12.28
CA CYS A 132 -4.15 8.58 13.55
C CYS A 132 -5.48 8.93 14.23
N PHE A 133 -5.96 10.17 14.08
CA PHE A 133 -7.20 10.61 14.72
C PHE A 133 -8.42 10.55 13.80
N TYR A 134 -8.20 10.69 12.49
CA TYR A 134 -9.27 10.76 11.50
C TYR A 134 -9.65 9.40 10.90
N MET A 135 -8.64 8.60 10.50
CA MET A 135 -8.86 7.35 9.74
C MET A 135 -8.68 6.07 10.59
N HIS A 136 -8.14 6.17 11.80
CA HIS A 136 -7.86 5.03 12.68
C HIS A 136 -8.76 5.02 13.93
N PRO A 137 -9.26 3.85 14.39
CA PRO A 137 -9.22 2.54 13.73
C PRO A 137 -10.20 2.46 12.54
N GLY A 138 -9.79 1.74 11.50
CA GLY A 138 -10.52 1.68 10.22
C GLY A 138 -9.85 0.80 9.16
N VAL A 139 -10.62 0.45 8.15
CA VAL A 139 -10.30 -0.36 6.96
C VAL A 139 -10.41 0.46 5.66
N GLY A 140 -10.37 1.79 5.76
CA GLY A 140 -10.38 2.71 4.63
C GLY A 140 -9.32 2.40 3.56
N THR A 141 -9.71 2.51 2.28
CA THR A 141 -8.83 2.31 1.11
C THR A 141 -7.86 3.47 0.88
N ASP A 142 -8.13 4.66 1.43
CA ASP A 142 -7.36 5.88 1.21
C ASP A 142 -6.05 5.93 2.00
N LEU A 143 -6.01 5.36 3.20
CA LEU A 143 -4.78 5.32 4.01
C LEU A 143 -3.67 4.48 3.34
N PRO A 144 -3.91 3.26 2.84
CA PRO A 144 -2.91 2.54 2.05
C PRO A 144 -2.40 3.35 0.85
N VAL A 145 -3.32 4.00 0.11
CA VAL A 145 -2.98 4.86 -1.05
C VAL A 145 -2.06 6.00 -0.62
N PHE A 146 -2.38 6.66 0.49
CA PHE A 146 -1.53 7.71 1.05
C PHE A 146 -0.15 7.19 1.43
N ILE A 147 -0.05 6.07 2.15
CA ILE A 147 1.23 5.51 2.61
C ILE A 147 2.10 5.10 1.41
N PHE A 148 1.58 4.26 0.51
CA PHE A 148 2.34 3.78 -0.65
C PHE A 148 2.63 4.90 -1.66
N GLY A 149 1.69 5.83 -1.84
CA GLY A 149 1.89 7.01 -2.68
C GLY A 149 2.97 7.95 -2.14
N SER A 150 3.02 8.14 -0.82
CA SER A 150 4.04 8.99 -0.18
C SER A 150 5.44 8.33 -0.21
N ILE A 151 5.52 7.01 -0.01
CA ILE A 151 6.79 6.26 -0.18
C ILE A 151 7.26 6.37 -1.63
N LEU A 152 6.35 6.13 -2.58
CA LEU A 152 6.61 6.27 -4.01
C LEU A 152 7.13 7.67 -4.35
N ALA A 153 6.51 8.73 -3.83
CA ALA A 153 6.94 10.10 -4.06
C ALA A 153 8.38 10.34 -3.57
N VAL A 154 8.72 9.85 -2.37
CA VAL A 154 10.09 9.97 -1.81
C VAL A 154 11.11 9.19 -2.65
N GLU A 155 10.80 7.97 -3.05
CA GLU A 155 11.73 7.15 -3.85
C GLU A 155 11.91 7.70 -5.27
N MET A 156 10.86 8.26 -5.88
CA MET A 156 10.99 8.99 -7.15
C MET A 156 11.84 10.24 -6.98
N PHE A 157 11.66 11.00 -5.88
CA PHE A 157 12.47 12.18 -5.58
C PHE A 157 13.96 11.81 -5.46
N LYS A 158 14.28 10.71 -4.79
CA LYS A 158 15.66 10.20 -4.67
C LYS A 158 16.32 9.93 -6.01
N ILE A 159 15.60 9.32 -6.96
CA ILE A 159 16.12 9.07 -8.30
C ILE A 159 16.45 10.37 -9.03
N PHE A 160 15.54 11.36 -8.97
CA PHE A 160 15.70 12.60 -9.73
C PHE A 160 16.70 13.59 -9.14
N PHE A 161 16.78 13.68 -7.82
CA PHE A 161 17.53 14.75 -7.15
C PHE A 161 18.77 14.26 -6.38
N GLU A 162 18.85 12.98 -6.06
CA GLU A 162 19.92 12.44 -5.19
C GLU A 162 20.73 11.33 -5.86
N SER A 163 20.36 10.92 -7.08
CA SER A 163 20.99 9.81 -7.82
C SER A 163 21.00 8.49 -7.02
N GLU A 164 20.08 8.33 -6.06
CA GLU A 164 19.86 7.09 -5.34
C GLU A 164 18.69 6.33 -5.99
N GLU A 165 18.92 5.07 -6.37
CA GLU A 165 17.90 4.24 -7.02
C GLU A 165 17.42 3.10 -6.11
N ASN A 166 16.09 3.01 -5.93
CA ASN A 166 15.45 1.85 -5.35
C ASN A 166 14.21 1.43 -6.16
N LEU A 167 14.47 1.02 -7.41
CA LEU A 167 13.42 0.60 -8.35
C LEU A 167 12.53 -0.52 -7.80
N ASN A 168 13.05 -1.39 -6.93
CA ASN A 168 12.24 -2.44 -6.33
C ASN A 168 11.12 -1.87 -5.47
N ILE A 169 11.42 -0.92 -4.57
CA ILE A 169 10.41 -0.29 -3.72
C ILE A 169 9.40 0.48 -4.58
N ILE A 170 9.86 1.18 -5.62
CA ILE A 170 8.99 1.91 -6.53
C ILE A 170 7.98 0.98 -7.22
N LEU A 171 8.44 -0.11 -7.82
CA LEU A 171 7.58 -1.07 -8.50
C LEU A 171 6.59 -1.73 -7.53
N ILE A 172 7.03 -2.04 -6.31
CA ILE A 172 6.16 -2.58 -5.26
C ILE A 172 5.10 -1.54 -4.85
N CYS A 173 5.47 -0.28 -4.61
CA CYS A 173 4.53 0.77 -4.23
C CYS A 173 3.52 1.09 -5.33
N VAL A 174 3.95 1.05 -6.60
CA VAL A 174 3.05 1.18 -7.76
C VAL A 174 1.96 0.11 -7.72
N PHE A 175 2.34 -1.15 -7.52
CA PHE A 175 1.37 -2.23 -7.39
C PHE A 175 0.50 -2.11 -6.14
N LEU A 176 1.09 -1.88 -4.97
CA LEU A 176 0.36 -1.83 -3.70
C LEU A 176 -0.64 -0.65 -3.66
N GLY A 177 -0.27 0.51 -4.21
CA GLY A 177 -1.17 1.65 -4.36
C GLY A 177 -2.35 1.34 -5.29
N PHE A 178 -2.07 0.77 -6.47
CA PHE A 178 -3.10 0.34 -7.42
C PHE A 178 -4.04 -0.71 -6.83
N SER A 179 -3.47 -1.74 -6.20
CA SER A 179 -4.22 -2.81 -5.55
C SER A 179 -5.13 -2.29 -4.44
N SER A 180 -4.72 -1.23 -3.75
CA SER A 180 -5.51 -0.63 -2.68
C SER A 180 -6.73 0.12 -3.22
N LYS A 181 -6.57 0.89 -4.30
CA LYS A 181 -7.66 1.68 -4.90
C LYS A 181 -7.36 2.00 -6.37
N MET A 182 -8.35 1.77 -7.23
CA MET A 182 -8.25 2.06 -8.67
C MET A 182 -7.90 3.53 -8.97
N SER A 183 -8.29 4.48 -8.11
CA SER A 183 -7.95 5.90 -8.28
C SER A 183 -6.45 6.20 -8.21
N PHE A 184 -5.61 5.22 -7.83
CA PHE A 184 -4.15 5.33 -7.89
C PHE A 184 -3.58 5.10 -9.30
N LEU A 185 -4.40 4.65 -10.26
CA LEU A 185 -3.98 4.35 -11.63
C LEU A 185 -3.25 5.53 -12.32
N PRO A 186 -3.70 6.80 -12.23
CA PRO A 186 -2.97 7.93 -12.81
C PRO A 186 -1.56 8.09 -12.22
N THR A 187 -1.43 7.96 -10.90
CA THR A 187 -0.13 8.03 -10.20
C THR A 187 0.78 6.91 -10.66
N ALA A 188 0.29 5.67 -10.69
CA ALA A 188 1.02 4.50 -11.18
C ALA A 188 1.50 4.70 -12.63
N ALA A 189 0.62 5.13 -13.53
CA ALA A 189 0.93 5.36 -14.93
C ALA A 189 2.00 6.45 -15.11
N LEU A 190 1.85 7.59 -14.43
CA LEU A 190 2.82 8.68 -14.50
C LEU A 190 4.18 8.29 -13.92
N SER A 191 4.23 7.51 -12.84
CA SER A 191 5.50 6.99 -12.30
C SER A 191 6.20 6.05 -13.28
N ILE A 192 5.47 5.16 -13.95
CA ILE A 192 6.03 4.27 -14.97
C ILE A 192 6.57 5.07 -16.17
N VAL A 193 5.82 6.08 -16.63
CA VAL A 193 6.27 6.98 -17.71
C VAL A 193 7.53 7.75 -17.31
N ALA A 194 7.57 8.29 -16.10
CA ALA A 194 8.74 8.99 -15.59
C ALA A 194 9.97 8.07 -15.55
N LEU A 195 9.82 6.82 -15.09
CA LEU A 195 10.90 5.84 -15.09
C LEU A 195 11.33 5.42 -16.51
N SER A 196 10.39 5.26 -17.45
CA SER A 196 10.73 4.87 -18.82
C SER A 196 11.54 5.95 -19.52
N VAL A 197 11.27 7.24 -19.25
CA VAL A 197 12.08 8.37 -19.74
C VAL A 197 13.48 8.35 -19.13
N VAL A 198 13.62 8.16 -17.81
CA VAL A 198 14.93 8.13 -17.12
C VAL A 198 15.79 6.96 -17.60
N TYR A 199 15.20 5.78 -17.74
CA TYR A 199 15.93 4.54 -18.04
C TYR A 199 15.82 4.10 -19.50
N PHE A 200 15.36 4.96 -20.42
CA PHE A 200 15.12 4.60 -21.83
C PHE A 200 16.34 3.92 -22.48
N ARG A 201 17.54 4.47 -22.25
CA ARG A 201 18.80 3.95 -22.82
C ARG A 201 19.33 2.69 -22.13
N SER A 202 18.87 2.39 -20.92
CA SER A 202 19.38 1.30 -20.08
C SER A 202 18.31 0.27 -19.72
N ILE A 203 17.18 0.27 -20.42
CA ILE A 203 16.01 -0.54 -20.09
C ILE A 203 16.33 -2.04 -20.00
N GLY A 204 17.17 -2.57 -20.90
CA GLY A 204 17.61 -3.97 -20.85
C GLY A 204 18.39 -4.32 -19.58
N ASN A 205 19.19 -3.39 -19.06
CA ASN A 205 19.93 -3.57 -17.81
C ASN A 205 18.99 -3.53 -16.60
N VAL A 206 17.99 -2.63 -16.62
CA VAL A 206 16.94 -2.57 -15.58
C VAL A 206 16.19 -3.89 -15.50
N PHE A 207 15.72 -4.42 -16.64
CA PHE A 207 15.04 -5.71 -16.70
C PHE A 207 15.92 -6.84 -16.15
N ARG A 208 17.21 -6.89 -16.51
CA ARG A 208 18.13 -7.92 -16.02
C ARG A 208 18.35 -7.84 -14.50
N LYS A 209 18.54 -6.63 -13.98
CA LYS A 209 18.81 -6.36 -12.55
C LYS A 209 17.59 -6.62 -11.67
N HIS A 210 16.39 -6.26 -12.14
CA HIS A 210 15.15 -6.30 -11.36
C HIS A 210 14.15 -7.37 -11.82
N LYS A 211 14.60 -8.39 -12.58
CA LYS A 211 13.74 -9.40 -13.22
C LYS A 211 12.73 -10.05 -12.29
N LEU A 212 13.14 -10.38 -11.05
CA LEU A 212 12.27 -11.06 -10.09
C LEU A 212 11.16 -10.13 -9.61
N THR A 213 11.50 -8.90 -9.24
CA THR A 213 10.51 -7.90 -8.81
C THR A 213 9.54 -7.58 -9.94
N ILE A 214 10.04 -7.39 -11.16
CA ILE A 214 9.21 -7.14 -12.34
C ILE A 214 8.25 -8.31 -12.58
N LEU A 215 8.75 -9.56 -12.54
CA LEU A 215 7.92 -10.75 -12.68
C LEU A 215 6.82 -10.82 -11.61
N LEU A 216 7.16 -10.59 -10.35
CA LEU A 216 6.21 -10.62 -9.24
C LEU A 216 5.15 -9.52 -9.38
N VAL A 217 5.55 -8.31 -9.78
CA VAL A 217 4.62 -7.20 -9.99
C VAL A 217 3.70 -7.48 -11.17
N ILE A 218 4.21 -7.97 -12.30
CA ILE A 218 3.38 -8.36 -13.46
C ILE A 218 2.37 -9.45 -13.07
N LEU A 219 2.84 -10.48 -12.35
CA LEU A 219 1.98 -11.56 -11.86
C LEU A 219 0.88 -10.99 -10.95
N ALA A 220 1.23 -10.11 -10.01
CA ALA A 220 0.28 -9.53 -9.08
C ALA A 220 -0.76 -8.63 -9.78
N PHE A 221 -0.35 -7.82 -10.76
CA PHE A 221 -1.27 -7.07 -11.61
C PHE A 221 -2.20 -8.01 -12.40
N SER A 222 -1.66 -9.07 -12.98
CA SER A 222 -2.46 -10.04 -13.76
C SER A 222 -3.54 -10.70 -12.91
N LEU A 223 -3.23 -11.05 -11.66
CA LEU A 223 -4.19 -11.63 -10.72
C LEU A 223 -5.29 -10.63 -10.32
N GLN A 224 -4.92 -9.37 -10.07
CA GLN A 224 -5.89 -8.31 -9.76
C GLN A 224 -6.82 -8.07 -10.96
N ILE A 225 -6.27 -7.93 -12.16
CA ILE A 225 -7.04 -7.70 -13.38
C ILE A 225 -7.96 -8.89 -13.67
N HIS A 226 -7.44 -10.11 -13.54
CA HIS A 226 -8.26 -11.31 -13.68
C HIS A 226 -9.43 -11.32 -12.69
N ARG A 227 -9.19 -10.96 -11.42
CA ARG A 227 -10.26 -10.83 -10.43
C ARG A 227 -11.32 -9.81 -10.86
N ASN A 228 -10.91 -8.65 -11.36
CA ASN A 228 -11.86 -7.62 -11.81
C ASN A 228 -12.71 -8.10 -12.98
N ILE A 229 -12.11 -8.79 -13.96
CA ILE A 229 -12.83 -9.41 -15.08
C ILE A 229 -13.82 -10.47 -14.57
N MET A 230 -13.42 -11.29 -13.59
CA MET A 230 -14.32 -12.27 -12.99
C MET A 230 -15.48 -11.58 -12.28
N LEU A 231 -15.23 -10.56 -11.44
CA LEU A 231 -16.27 -9.88 -10.66
C LEU A 231 -17.25 -9.08 -11.53
N THR A 232 -16.78 -8.46 -12.61
CA THR A 232 -17.54 -7.41 -13.33
C THR A 232 -17.56 -7.55 -14.85
N GLY A 233 -16.67 -8.35 -15.44
CA GLY A 233 -16.41 -8.37 -16.88
C GLY A 233 -15.56 -7.19 -17.39
N TYR A 234 -15.14 -6.28 -16.51
CA TYR A 234 -14.27 -5.15 -16.82
C TYR A 234 -12.90 -5.32 -16.14
N PRO A 235 -11.76 -5.13 -16.83
CA PRO A 235 -10.42 -5.27 -16.24
C PRO A 235 -10.11 -4.22 -15.17
N LEU A 236 -10.71 -3.03 -15.31
CA LEU A 236 -10.40 -1.85 -14.49
C LEU A 236 -11.65 -1.18 -13.92
N TYR A 237 -12.68 -1.94 -13.53
CA TYR A 237 -13.92 -1.40 -12.95
C TYR A 237 -13.64 -0.40 -11.80
N PRO A 238 -14.29 0.79 -11.75
CA PRO A 238 -15.47 1.23 -12.51
C PRO A 238 -15.18 1.81 -13.90
N PHE A 239 -13.98 1.66 -14.44
CA PHE A 239 -13.70 2.06 -15.82
C PHE A 239 -14.31 1.06 -16.82
N GLU A 240 -15.49 1.40 -17.34
CA GLU A 240 -16.32 0.52 -18.18
C GLU A 240 -15.98 0.55 -19.68
N HIS A 241 -15.05 1.41 -20.12
CA HIS A 241 -14.73 1.55 -21.55
C HIS A 241 -13.97 0.34 -22.13
N ILE A 242 -13.32 -0.47 -21.28
CA ILE A 242 -12.61 -1.69 -21.69
C ILE A 242 -13.34 -2.86 -21.05
N SER A 243 -13.89 -3.77 -21.86
CA SER A 243 -14.63 -4.93 -21.38
C SER A 243 -14.18 -6.22 -22.05
N VAL A 244 -14.43 -7.34 -21.38
CA VAL A 244 -14.22 -8.70 -21.91
C VAL A 244 -15.59 -9.28 -22.27
N PRO A 245 -15.74 -9.97 -23.41
CA PRO A 245 -17.02 -10.55 -23.84
C PRO A 245 -17.37 -11.81 -23.04
N VAL A 246 -17.66 -11.65 -21.75
CA VAL A 246 -18.09 -12.71 -20.82
C VAL A 246 -19.59 -12.64 -20.56
N LYS A 247 -20.23 -13.79 -20.32
CA LYS A 247 -21.69 -13.90 -20.12
C LYS A 247 -22.21 -13.17 -18.87
N TRP A 248 -21.34 -12.98 -17.88
CA TRP A 248 -21.66 -12.38 -16.58
C TRP A 248 -21.18 -10.93 -16.44
N ARG A 249 -20.81 -10.29 -17.56
CA ARG A 249 -20.41 -8.88 -17.55
C ARG A 249 -21.52 -8.05 -16.92
N MET A 250 -21.14 -7.04 -16.13
CA MET A 250 -22.12 -6.13 -15.56
C MET A 250 -22.83 -5.33 -16.65
N ASP A 251 -24.15 -5.41 -16.63
CA ASP A 251 -25.02 -4.59 -17.46
C ASP A 251 -25.10 -3.18 -16.87
N LYS A 252 -25.33 -2.21 -17.76
CA LYS A 252 -25.46 -0.79 -17.40
C LYS A 252 -26.77 -0.52 -16.66
#